data_AF-A0A0M2Q252-F1
#
_entry.id   AF-A0A0M2Q252-F1
#
_cell.length_a   1.000
_cell.length_b   1.000
_cell.length_c   1.000
_cell.angle_alpha   90.00
_cell.angle_beta   90.00
_cell.angle_gamma   90.00
#
_symmetry.space_group_name_H-M   'P 1'
#
loop_
_entity.id
_entity.type
_entity.pdbx_description
1 polymer ?
#
loop_
_entity_poly.entity_id
_entity_poly.type
_entity_poly.pdbx_seq_one_letter_code
_entity_poly.pdbx_strand_id
1 'polypeptide(L)'
;RLEQLKIEIKEILGLETLPDVIPFSARLLYYAQCAWGTTPVDSSSETVQADRHSLLSKLLDDCNNFIRLKSKGDRYLKSWKSELEDKVEEGDLINDEDLQELLGYALEWSGGLELWQCVRTRLDESFSSLVIYPALVRVFACYELLSSLLDILIQNRQIENREAVEHHRDEIARIRQTLQQSSKRVGKDFQQEVKDYIDALKSNDLSIIEKAKKKAQEKSRNGFGEIFGTVSDVEGEITASLVAVVRGAFEGNMPCYDLEEQLQAVISPTLAHDVARAYDKVYRRIQNDFSEKSGMLVRQVRSNDDKAKEQLALDEKCFRMLYFTMRTAITARAEFVIQAKAASFETALQSLVEDQLNRLQAYLSAEEVITPEMEEAIMSDLRKKLTSYVPKLPQDLFIIDADISQQGKQQREVVGRESVTVNKDKYRTRYKTETYEEGSCFSESKTRSVPYQERYTVQETETRNVYDQVDYLELSLPTPQMMAKQWLGGVTKGKDRLWDILCDWITSRLNEVELIFEESVMEITALAERLLNDRLNLSEAEFEEQKQLLEQIQSLKQETDAAYQKLKKV
;
A
#
# COMPACT_ATOMS: atom_id res chain seq x y z
N ARG A 1 73.74 60.76 32.13
CA ARG A 1 72.80 60.80 33.29
C ARG A 1 71.34 60.74 32.84
N LEU A 2 70.85 61.67 32.01
CA LEU A 2 69.47 61.61 31.48
C LEU A 2 69.19 60.36 30.63
N GLU A 3 70.09 59.99 29.73
CA GLU A 3 69.92 58.77 28.91
C GLU A 3 69.91 57.48 29.75
N GLN A 4 70.73 57.43 30.79
CA GLN A 4 70.74 56.29 31.73
C GLN A 4 69.42 56.20 32.51
N LEU A 5 68.88 57.35 32.94
CA LEU A 5 67.57 57.43 33.58
C LEU A 5 66.44 56.95 32.63
N LYS A 6 66.48 57.31 31.34
CA LYS A 6 65.49 56.83 30.35
C LYS A 6 65.53 55.32 30.20
N ILE A 7 66.72 54.72 30.16
CA ILE A 7 66.90 53.27 30.08
C ILE A 7 66.37 52.59 31.34
N GLU A 8 66.74 53.08 32.52
CA GLU A 8 66.26 52.55 33.80
C GLU A 8 64.72 52.61 33.91
N ILE A 9 64.10 53.74 33.54
CA ILE A 9 62.64 53.90 33.54
C ILE A 9 62.00 52.91 32.56
N LYS A 10 62.56 52.75 31.35
CA LYS A 10 62.06 51.79 30.36
C LYS A 10 62.06 50.37 30.90
N GLU A 11 63.17 49.94 31.50
CA GLU A 11 63.34 48.59 32.04
C GLU A 11 62.43 48.32 33.24
N ILE A 12 62.35 49.27 34.19
CA ILE A 12 61.54 49.14 35.41
C ILE A 12 60.05 49.12 35.08
N LEU A 13 59.60 49.98 34.16
CA LEU A 13 58.19 50.12 33.80
C LEU A 13 57.76 49.21 32.63
N GLY A 14 58.69 48.47 32.03
CA GLY A 14 58.40 47.57 30.90
C GLY A 14 57.91 48.28 29.65
N LEU A 15 58.42 49.50 29.37
CA LEU A 15 57.97 50.29 28.21
C LEU A 15 58.59 49.76 26.91
N GLU A 16 57.82 49.75 25.81
CA GLU A 16 58.32 49.31 24.50
C GLU A 16 59.38 50.28 23.92
N THR A 17 59.18 51.57 24.15
CA THR A 17 60.05 52.66 23.69
C THR A 17 60.70 53.39 24.87
N LEU A 18 61.76 54.15 24.59
CA LEU A 18 62.39 54.99 25.63
C LEU A 18 61.42 56.12 26.01
N PRO A 19 61.27 56.43 27.31
CA PRO A 19 60.40 57.50 27.77
C PRO A 19 61.00 58.88 27.46
N ASP A 20 60.12 59.84 27.18
CA ASP A 20 60.47 61.25 27.09
C ASP A 20 60.73 61.79 28.50
N VAL A 21 61.97 62.21 28.76
CA VAL A 21 62.38 62.82 30.04
C VAL A 21 62.83 64.24 29.75
N ILE A 22 62.02 65.20 30.22
CA ILE A 22 62.23 66.63 29.98
C ILE A 22 62.79 67.27 31.25
N PRO A 23 64.01 67.81 31.24
CA PRO A 23 64.54 68.58 32.36
C PRO A 23 63.73 69.87 32.50
N PHE A 24 63.01 70.02 33.61
CA PHE A 24 62.09 71.14 33.80
C PHE A 24 62.43 71.99 35.03
N SER A 25 62.47 73.31 34.86
CA SER A 25 62.63 74.27 35.96
C SER A 25 61.34 75.05 36.19
N ALA A 26 60.47 74.51 37.03
CA ALA A 26 59.14 75.08 37.28
C ALA A 26 59.19 76.49 37.87
N ARG A 27 60.16 76.79 38.75
CA ARG A 27 60.22 78.06 39.47
C ARG A 27 60.53 79.25 38.55
N LEU A 28 61.49 79.09 37.63
CA LEU A 28 61.85 80.16 36.69
C LEU A 28 60.66 80.55 35.82
N LEU A 29 60.01 79.54 35.21
CA LEU A 29 58.86 79.76 34.35
C LEU A 29 57.66 80.32 35.12
N TYR A 30 57.40 79.79 36.31
CA TYR A 30 56.31 80.25 37.17
C TYR A 30 56.45 81.72 37.54
N TYR A 31 57.61 82.15 38.04
CA TYR A 31 57.81 83.55 38.42
C TYR A 31 57.73 84.48 37.22
N ALA A 32 58.29 84.10 36.06
CA ALA A 32 58.21 84.89 34.84
C ALA A 32 56.76 85.03 34.34
N GLN A 33 55.99 83.93 34.35
CA GLN A 33 54.56 83.94 33.98
C GLN A 33 53.72 84.74 34.96
N CYS A 34 53.98 84.65 36.27
CA CYS A 34 53.28 85.46 37.26
C CYS A 34 53.63 86.94 37.15
N ALA A 35 54.89 87.29 36.82
CA ALA A 35 55.29 88.67 36.59
C ALA A 35 54.59 89.25 35.35
N TRP A 36 54.36 88.42 34.33
CA TRP A 36 53.62 88.79 33.12
C TRP A 36 52.10 88.87 33.31
N GLY A 37 51.48 87.90 33.99
CA GLY A 37 50.04 87.81 34.19
C GLY A 37 49.34 86.81 33.25
N THR A 38 48.01 86.81 33.26
CA THR A 38 47.18 85.86 32.48
C THR A 38 46.90 86.31 31.05
N THR A 39 47.37 87.49 30.65
CA THR A 39 47.15 88.02 29.31
C THR A 39 48.11 87.39 28.29
N PRO A 40 47.69 87.27 27.02
CA PRO A 40 48.56 86.80 25.93
C PRO A 40 49.88 87.59 25.86
N VAL A 41 50.99 86.93 25.48
CA VAL A 41 52.34 87.53 25.45
C VAL A 41 52.46 88.69 24.45
N ASP A 42 51.60 88.72 23.43
CA ASP A 42 51.49 89.76 22.41
C ASP A 42 50.62 90.96 22.82
N SER A 43 50.09 90.96 24.04
CA SER A 43 49.30 92.05 24.62
C SER A 43 50.03 92.73 25.79
N SER A 44 49.57 93.90 26.24
CA SER A 44 50.16 94.56 27.42
C SER A 44 49.91 93.74 28.69
N SER A 45 50.91 93.70 29.57
CA SER A 45 50.79 92.99 30.84
C SER A 45 49.94 93.78 31.84
N GLU A 46 48.96 93.12 32.45
CA GLU A 46 48.06 93.72 33.45
C GLU A 46 48.64 93.72 34.88
N THR A 47 49.83 93.12 35.08
CA THR A 47 50.47 93.02 36.39
C THR A 47 51.00 94.38 36.84
N VAL A 48 50.63 94.81 38.05
CA VAL A 48 51.04 96.11 38.62
C VAL A 48 52.55 96.11 38.91
N GLN A 49 53.19 97.28 38.76
CA GLN A 49 54.65 97.44 38.89
C GLN A 49 55.22 96.86 40.20
N ALA A 50 54.55 97.08 41.34
CA ALA A 50 55.00 96.54 42.64
C ALA A 50 55.07 95.01 42.67
N ASP A 51 54.11 94.33 42.01
CA ASP A 51 54.07 92.88 41.91
C ASP A 51 55.14 92.37 40.94
N ARG A 52 55.39 93.10 39.83
CA ARG A 52 56.50 92.81 38.91
C ARG A 52 57.84 92.81 39.66
N HIS A 53 58.14 93.86 40.42
CA HIS A 53 59.38 93.92 41.22
C HIS A 53 59.46 92.80 42.26
N SER A 54 58.37 92.55 43.00
CA SER A 54 58.33 91.50 44.03
C SER A 54 58.59 90.10 43.44
N LEU A 55 57.99 89.80 42.29
CA LEU A 55 58.13 88.51 41.62
C LEU A 55 59.50 88.36 40.96
N LEU A 56 60.04 89.42 40.37
CA LEU A 56 61.37 89.41 39.76
C LEU A 56 62.50 89.37 40.78
N SER A 57 62.35 90.07 41.91
CA SER A 57 63.27 89.95 43.05
C SER A 57 63.32 88.50 43.55
N LYS A 58 62.17 87.87 43.76
CA LYS A 58 62.10 86.43 44.12
C LYS A 58 62.66 85.51 43.04
N LEU A 59 62.42 85.82 41.77
CA LEU A 59 62.96 85.06 40.64
C LEU A 59 64.49 85.10 40.66
N LEU A 60 65.08 86.28 40.88
CA LEU A 60 66.52 86.44 40.98
C LEU A 60 67.04 85.70 42.22
N ASP A 61 66.43 85.86 43.39
CA ASP A 61 66.85 85.14 44.60
C ASP A 61 66.86 83.61 44.42
N ASP A 62 65.78 83.06 43.88
CA ASP A 62 65.61 81.61 43.74
C ASP A 62 66.33 81.01 42.53
N CYS A 63 66.45 81.77 41.43
CA CYS A 63 66.88 81.25 40.13
C CYS A 63 68.18 81.86 39.60
N ASN A 64 68.83 82.82 40.28
CA ASN A 64 70.04 83.49 39.78
C ASN A 64 71.16 82.52 39.43
N ASN A 65 71.40 81.49 40.24
CA ASN A 65 72.40 80.45 39.92
C ASN A 65 72.11 79.73 38.59
N PHE A 66 70.83 79.48 38.29
CA PHE A 66 70.39 78.84 37.05
C PHE A 66 70.50 79.80 35.86
N ILE A 67 70.05 81.05 36.03
CA ILE A 67 70.15 82.11 35.01
C ILE A 67 71.62 82.40 34.67
N ARG A 68 72.50 82.45 35.68
CA ARG A 68 73.95 82.61 35.51
C ARG A 68 74.57 81.45 34.74
N LEU A 69 74.08 80.23 34.94
CA LEU A 69 74.53 79.06 34.21
C LEU A 69 74.12 79.12 32.73
N LYS A 70 72.91 79.60 32.42
CA LYS A 70 72.37 79.75 31.06
C LYS A 70 72.97 80.93 30.29
N SER A 71 73.27 82.03 30.97
CA SER A 71 73.95 83.21 30.40
C SER A 71 75.48 83.06 30.29
N LYS A 72 76.04 81.90 30.67
CA LYS A 72 77.49 81.69 30.68
C LYS A 72 78.06 81.62 29.25
N GLY A 73 78.82 82.64 28.89
CA GLY A 73 79.57 82.68 27.61
C GLY A 73 78.97 83.63 26.60
N ASP A 74 77.75 84.11 26.85
CA ASP A 74 77.09 85.14 26.05
C ASP A 74 77.30 86.52 26.70
N ARG A 75 77.78 87.50 25.93
CA ARG A 75 78.00 88.87 26.43
C ARG A 75 76.68 89.64 26.51
N TYR A 76 75.76 89.42 25.57
CA TYR A 76 74.47 90.09 25.52
C TYR A 76 73.62 89.66 26.71
N LEU A 77 73.45 88.35 26.93
CA LEU A 77 72.66 87.83 28.05
C LEU A 77 73.21 88.23 29.43
N LYS A 78 74.53 88.43 29.54
CA LYS A 78 75.13 88.95 30.77
C LYS A 78 74.84 90.43 31.01
N SER A 79 74.86 91.24 29.95
CA SER A 79 74.47 92.66 30.03
C SER A 79 73.00 92.76 30.40
N TRP A 80 72.13 92.08 29.65
CA TRP A 80 70.70 92.00 29.89
C TRP A 80 70.38 91.57 31.33
N LYS A 81 71.03 90.51 31.82
CA LYS A 81 70.83 90.04 33.20
C LYS A 81 71.25 91.09 34.23
N SER A 82 72.40 91.74 34.04
CA SER A 82 72.88 92.78 34.95
C SER A 82 71.93 93.97 34.94
N GLU A 83 71.47 94.40 33.76
CA GLU A 83 70.49 95.48 33.61
C GLU A 83 69.16 95.15 34.27
N LEU A 84 68.70 93.89 34.18
CA LEU A 84 67.49 93.44 34.88
C LEU A 84 67.69 93.38 36.40
N GLU A 85 68.85 92.93 36.88
CA GLU A 85 69.21 92.93 38.31
C GLU A 85 69.25 94.36 38.86
N ASP A 86 69.95 95.27 38.17
CA ASP A 86 70.06 96.67 38.55
C ASP A 86 68.66 97.33 38.57
N LYS A 87 67.84 97.10 37.53
CA LYS A 87 66.45 97.62 37.49
C LYS A 87 65.60 97.12 38.66
N VAL A 88 65.76 95.86 39.06
CA VAL A 88 64.98 95.27 40.16
C VAL A 88 65.47 95.78 41.52
N GLU A 89 66.79 95.93 41.72
CA GLU A 89 67.41 96.40 42.97
C GLU A 89 67.19 97.91 43.20
N GLU A 90 67.31 98.72 42.15
CA GLU A 90 67.14 100.18 42.20
C GLU A 90 65.66 100.61 42.20
N GLY A 91 64.74 99.69 41.88
CA GLY A 91 63.31 99.94 41.83
C GLY A 91 62.84 100.68 40.57
N ASP A 92 63.58 100.53 39.46
CA ASP A 92 63.32 101.17 38.18
C ASP A 92 62.12 100.55 37.42
N LEU A 93 61.55 101.30 36.48
CA LEU A 93 60.42 100.82 35.68
C LEU A 93 60.80 99.60 34.81
N ILE A 94 60.21 98.46 35.14
CA ILE A 94 60.24 97.20 34.38
C ILE A 94 59.10 97.21 33.34
N ASN A 95 59.45 97.44 32.09
CA ASN A 95 58.48 97.56 31.00
C ASN A 95 58.04 96.17 30.47
N ASP A 96 57.06 96.16 29.57
CA ASP A 96 56.54 94.91 28.98
C ASP A 96 57.59 94.22 28.09
N GLU A 97 58.50 94.97 27.47
CA GLU A 97 59.59 94.42 26.67
C GLU A 97 60.57 93.60 27.53
N ASP A 98 60.93 94.13 28.71
CA ASP A 98 61.78 93.46 29.70
C ASP A 98 61.15 92.12 30.15
N LEU A 99 59.83 92.11 30.38
CA LEU A 99 59.11 90.90 30.77
C LEU A 99 58.90 89.92 29.62
N GLN A 100 58.65 90.38 28.40
CA GLN A 100 58.54 89.52 27.22
C GLN A 100 59.86 88.79 26.94
N GLU A 101 60.97 89.52 27.02
CA GLU A 101 62.30 88.95 26.84
C GLU A 101 62.62 87.93 27.96
N LEU A 102 62.31 88.27 29.22
CA LEU A 102 62.43 87.33 30.34
C LEU A 102 61.56 86.09 30.17
N LEU A 103 60.30 86.25 29.73
CA LEU A 103 59.37 85.14 29.58
C LEU A 103 59.77 84.23 28.41
N GLY A 104 60.33 84.80 27.33
CA GLY A 104 60.97 84.07 26.25
C GLY A 104 62.13 83.21 26.75
N TYR A 105 63.08 83.81 27.47
CA TYR A 105 64.20 83.07 28.06
C TYR A 105 63.74 82.07 29.13
N ALA A 106 62.74 82.40 29.94
CA ALA A 106 62.20 81.51 30.95
C ALA A 106 61.54 80.29 30.30
N LEU A 107 60.77 80.46 29.23
CA LEU A 107 60.13 79.38 28.49
C LEU A 107 61.15 78.44 27.85
N GLU A 108 62.19 79.00 27.24
CA GLU A 108 63.28 78.23 26.62
C GLU A 108 64.16 77.54 27.67
N TRP A 109 64.65 78.27 28.67
CA TRP A 109 65.62 77.71 29.62
C TRP A 109 64.99 76.73 30.60
N SER A 110 63.71 76.91 30.93
CA SER A 110 62.99 76.02 31.85
C SER A 110 62.62 74.66 31.26
N GLY A 111 62.74 74.46 29.94
CA GLY A 111 62.23 73.25 29.29
C GLY A 111 60.71 73.29 29.03
N GLY A 112 60.08 74.45 29.20
CA GLY A 112 58.62 74.62 29.04
C GLY A 112 58.17 74.50 27.59
N LEU A 113 58.99 74.94 26.64
CA LEU A 113 58.71 74.78 25.22
C LEU A 113 58.67 73.29 24.81
N GLU A 114 59.69 72.53 25.22
CA GLU A 114 59.81 71.10 24.97
C GLU A 114 58.68 70.31 25.62
N LEU A 115 58.27 70.69 26.83
CA LEU A 115 57.13 70.10 27.52
C LEU A 115 55.83 70.28 26.71
N TRP A 116 55.54 71.51 26.27
CA TRP A 116 54.34 71.79 25.48
C TRP A 116 54.35 71.11 24.11
N GLN A 117 55.50 71.05 23.44
CA GLN A 117 55.63 70.33 22.17
C GLN A 117 55.43 68.83 22.35
N CYS A 118 55.99 68.24 23.40
CA CYS A 118 55.81 66.83 23.72
C CYS A 118 54.34 66.49 24.02
N VAL A 119 53.66 67.33 24.81
CA VAL A 119 52.23 67.15 25.12
C VAL A 119 51.38 67.25 23.85
N ARG A 120 51.63 68.24 22.99
CA ARG A 120 50.91 68.41 21.72
C ARG A 120 51.11 67.22 20.80
N THR A 121 52.36 66.79 20.60
CA THR A 121 52.70 65.66 19.74
C THR A 121 52.02 64.38 20.21
N ARG A 122 52.03 64.10 21.53
CA ARG A 122 51.36 62.90 22.07
C ARG A 122 49.84 62.97 21.96
N LEU A 123 49.25 64.15 22.13
CA LEU A 123 47.81 64.33 21.90
C LEU A 123 47.46 64.10 20.44
N ASP A 124 48.24 64.63 19.49
CA ASP A 124 48.02 64.44 18.06
C ASP A 124 48.19 62.97 17.64
N GLU A 125 49.23 62.29 18.14
CA GLU A 125 49.51 60.88 17.84
C GLU A 125 48.48 59.93 18.46
N SER A 126 47.93 60.27 19.63
CA SER A 126 47.06 59.37 20.39
C SER A 126 45.58 59.80 20.44
N PHE A 127 45.19 60.88 19.76
CA PHE A 127 43.83 61.44 19.81
C PHE A 127 42.75 60.40 19.49
N SER A 128 42.95 59.63 18.42
CA SER A 128 42.03 58.57 17.99
C SER A 128 41.82 57.53 19.09
N SER A 129 42.90 57.12 19.77
CA SER A 129 42.84 56.12 20.84
C SER A 129 42.33 56.65 22.17
N LEU A 130 42.61 57.91 22.51
CA LEU A 130 42.27 58.51 23.81
C LEU A 130 40.88 59.14 23.83
N VAL A 131 40.38 59.62 22.69
CA VAL A 131 39.13 60.39 22.61
C VAL A 131 38.10 59.67 21.76
N ILE A 132 38.46 59.24 20.55
CA ILE A 132 37.50 58.68 19.59
C ILE A 132 37.12 57.24 19.95
N TYR A 133 38.10 56.38 20.21
CA TYR A 133 37.86 54.97 20.49
C TYR A 133 36.95 54.75 21.72
N PRO A 134 37.18 55.38 22.90
CA PRO A 134 36.31 55.19 24.06
C PRO A 134 34.86 55.62 23.81
N ALA A 135 34.63 56.63 22.96
CA ALA A 135 33.29 57.06 22.56
C ALA A 135 32.59 56.03 21.66
N LEU A 136 33.35 55.25 20.88
CA LEU A 136 32.83 54.27 19.92
C LEU A 136 32.76 52.83 20.45
N VAL A 137 33.45 52.48 21.55
CA VAL A 137 33.47 51.12 22.12
C VAL A 137 32.06 50.55 22.34
N ARG A 138 31.14 51.34 22.91
CA ARG A 138 29.75 50.88 23.12
C ARG A 138 29.00 50.66 21.81
N VAL A 139 29.26 51.50 20.81
CA VAL A 139 28.64 51.37 19.48
C VAL A 139 29.12 50.11 18.78
N PHE A 140 30.42 49.82 18.85
CA PHE A 140 31.02 48.60 18.33
C PHE A 140 30.47 47.34 18.99
N ALA A 141 30.38 47.32 20.33
CA ALA A 141 29.81 46.19 21.05
C ALA A 141 28.33 45.94 20.70
N CYS A 142 27.53 47.01 20.58
CA CYS A 142 26.13 46.90 20.13
C CYS A 142 26.02 46.38 18.70
N TYR A 143 26.91 46.80 17.81
CA TYR A 143 26.94 46.35 16.43
C TYR A 143 27.30 44.86 16.30
N GLU A 144 28.35 44.41 17.00
CA GLU A 144 28.75 42.99 16.99
C GLU A 144 27.62 42.08 17.50
N LEU A 145 26.91 42.51 18.56
CA LEU A 145 25.74 41.79 19.07
C LEU A 145 24.61 41.73 18.04
N LEU A 146 24.23 42.87 17.44
CA LEU A 146 23.19 42.93 16.42
C LEU A 146 23.53 42.07 15.20
N SER A 147 24.78 42.15 14.74
CA SER A 147 25.29 41.38 13.60
C SER A 147 25.18 39.87 13.84
N SER A 148 25.52 39.41 15.05
CA SER A 148 25.40 37.98 15.42
C SER A 148 23.95 37.48 15.50
N LEU A 149 23.04 38.31 16.03
CA LEU A 149 21.61 37.97 16.09
C LEU A 149 20.98 37.91 14.71
N LEU A 150 21.38 38.81 13.81
CA LEU A 150 20.95 38.79 12.41
C LEU A 150 21.42 37.52 11.70
N ASP A 151 22.65 37.04 11.93
CA ASP A 151 23.14 35.79 11.33
C ASP A 151 22.31 34.57 11.76
N ILE A 152 22.01 34.47 13.06
CA ILE A 152 21.18 33.38 13.60
C ILE A 152 19.78 33.41 12.99
N LEU A 153 19.18 34.60 12.87
CA LEU A 153 17.85 34.77 12.31
C LEU A 153 17.81 34.40 10.81
N ILE A 154 18.80 34.83 10.04
CA ILE A 154 18.94 34.51 8.61
C ILE A 154 19.07 33.00 8.42
N GLN A 155 19.93 32.32 9.20
CA GLN A 155 20.16 30.88 9.07
C GLN A 155 18.96 30.02 9.50
N ASN A 156 18.35 30.32 10.64
CA ASN A 156 17.25 29.51 11.17
C ASN A 156 16.02 29.51 10.23
N ARG A 157 15.65 30.68 9.68
CA ARG A 157 14.48 30.78 8.80
C ARG A 157 14.67 30.10 7.44
N GLN A 158 15.90 29.97 6.95
CA GLN A 158 16.18 29.25 5.69
C GLN A 158 16.05 27.73 5.84
N ILE A 159 16.33 27.18 7.04
CA ILE A 159 16.34 25.73 7.30
C ILE A 159 14.92 25.21 7.60
N GLU A 160 14.16 25.86 8.48
CA GLU A 160 12.84 25.38 8.94
C GLU A 160 11.83 25.17 7.81
N ASN A 161 11.82 26.04 6.79
CA ASN A 161 10.83 25.96 5.71
C ASN A 161 11.09 24.83 4.72
N ARG A 162 12.35 24.48 4.45
CA ARG A 162 12.70 23.45 3.47
C ARG A 162 12.53 22.04 4.04
N GLU A 163 12.97 21.85 5.28
CA GLU A 163 12.88 20.55 5.97
C GLU A 163 11.43 20.16 6.28
N ALA A 164 10.58 21.10 6.69
CA ALA A 164 9.17 20.82 6.96
C ALA A 164 8.39 20.33 5.73
N VAL A 165 8.75 20.84 4.55
CA VAL A 165 8.11 20.48 3.28
C VAL A 165 8.60 19.12 2.78
N GLU A 166 9.91 18.86 2.83
CA GLU A 166 10.47 17.54 2.50
C GLU A 166 9.88 16.47 3.44
N HIS A 167 9.73 16.78 4.73
CA HIS A 167 9.08 15.89 5.69
C HIS A 167 7.62 15.56 5.29
N HIS A 168 6.79 16.55 4.96
CA HIS A 168 5.42 16.30 4.53
C HIS A 168 5.32 15.56 3.19
N ARG A 169 6.28 15.75 2.27
CA ARG A 169 6.34 14.95 1.03
C ARG A 169 6.63 13.49 1.31
N ASP A 170 7.63 13.22 2.14
CA ASP A 170 7.97 11.85 2.55
C ASP A 170 6.82 11.18 3.30
N GLU A 171 6.07 11.95 4.11
CA GLU A 171 4.88 11.50 4.82
C GLU A 171 3.77 11.10 3.85
N ILE A 172 3.43 11.91 2.84
CA ILE A 172 2.44 11.53 1.82
C ILE A 172 2.89 10.31 1.01
N ALA A 173 4.17 10.24 0.63
CA ALA A 173 4.69 9.09 -0.09
C ALA A 173 4.55 7.79 0.71
N ARG A 174 4.82 7.84 2.03
CA ARG A 174 4.59 6.70 2.95
C ARG A 174 3.12 6.35 3.05
N ILE A 175 2.22 7.32 3.23
CA ILE A 175 0.76 7.08 3.27
C ILE A 175 0.32 6.35 2.00
N ARG A 176 0.73 6.83 0.82
CA ARG A 176 0.39 6.21 -0.47
C ARG A 176 0.85 4.75 -0.54
N GLN A 177 2.09 4.47 -0.15
CA GLN A 177 2.63 3.11 -0.19
C GLN A 177 1.92 2.17 0.80
N THR A 178 1.66 2.64 2.02
CA THR A 178 0.95 1.88 3.05
C THR A 178 -0.48 1.55 2.61
N LEU A 179 -1.19 2.52 2.04
CA LEU A 179 -2.56 2.36 1.54
C LEU A 179 -2.65 1.38 0.37
N GLN A 180 -1.69 1.40 -0.56
CA GLN A 180 -1.65 0.43 -1.66
C GLN A 180 -1.40 -0.99 -1.17
N GLN A 181 -0.50 -1.18 -0.20
CA GLN A 181 -0.21 -2.51 0.35
C GLN A 181 -1.37 -3.08 1.14
N SER A 182 -2.06 -2.23 1.89
CA SER A 182 -3.21 -2.62 2.71
C SER A 182 -4.46 -2.90 1.88
N SER A 183 -4.73 -2.12 0.83
CA SER A 183 -5.76 -2.43 -0.18
C SER A 183 -5.59 -3.86 -0.70
N LYS A 184 -4.39 -4.18 -1.19
CA LYS A 184 -4.05 -5.52 -1.73
C LYS A 184 -4.20 -6.62 -0.70
N ARG A 185 -3.90 -6.34 0.58
CA ARG A 185 -4.05 -7.29 1.67
C ARG A 185 -5.54 -7.56 1.95
N VAL A 186 -6.33 -6.51 2.11
CA VAL A 186 -7.78 -6.62 2.34
C VAL A 186 -8.46 -7.31 1.17
N GLY A 187 -8.10 -6.96 -0.07
CA GLY A 187 -8.59 -7.62 -1.29
C GLY A 187 -8.29 -9.11 -1.31
N LYS A 188 -7.01 -9.50 -1.12
CA LYS A 188 -6.61 -10.92 -1.07
C LYS A 188 -7.28 -11.71 0.06
N ASP A 189 -7.33 -11.15 1.26
CA ASP A 189 -7.94 -11.81 2.42
C ASP A 189 -9.44 -12.03 2.17
N PHE A 190 -10.13 -11.05 1.57
CA PHE A 190 -11.55 -11.16 1.23
C PHE A 190 -11.79 -12.21 0.12
N GLN A 191 -10.96 -12.21 -0.93
CA GLN A 191 -11.06 -13.20 -2.02
C GLN A 191 -10.85 -14.62 -1.51
N GLN A 192 -9.85 -14.83 -0.66
CA GLN A 192 -9.60 -16.13 -0.06
C GLN A 192 -10.79 -16.55 0.81
N GLU A 193 -11.38 -15.63 1.59
CA GLU A 193 -12.59 -15.93 2.36
C GLU A 193 -13.78 -16.30 1.47
N VAL A 194 -14.02 -15.59 0.36
CA VAL A 194 -15.09 -15.91 -0.61
C VAL A 194 -14.90 -17.31 -1.18
N LYS A 195 -13.66 -17.62 -1.60
CA LYS A 195 -13.31 -18.93 -2.15
C LYS A 195 -13.48 -20.04 -1.12
N ASP A 196 -13.01 -19.84 0.11
CA ASP A 196 -13.14 -20.79 1.22
C ASP A 196 -14.62 -21.09 1.51
N TYR A 197 -15.50 -20.07 1.49
CA TYR A 197 -16.93 -20.29 1.68
C TYR A 197 -17.54 -21.09 0.53
N ILE A 198 -17.24 -20.72 -0.73
CA ILE A 198 -17.79 -21.41 -1.91
C ILE A 198 -17.31 -22.86 -1.99
N ASP A 199 -16.03 -23.13 -1.73
CA ASP A 199 -15.49 -24.49 -1.72
C ASP A 199 -16.11 -25.34 -0.59
N ALA A 200 -16.35 -24.75 0.59
CA ALA A 200 -17.05 -25.43 1.68
C ALA A 200 -18.51 -25.77 1.33
N LEU A 201 -19.15 -25.01 0.43
CA LEU A 201 -20.55 -25.21 0.03
C LEU A 201 -20.74 -26.21 -1.12
N LYS A 202 -19.68 -26.45 -1.89
CA LYS A 202 -19.60 -27.56 -2.85
C LYS A 202 -19.39 -28.92 -2.15
N SER A 203 -19.11 -28.91 -0.85
CA SER A 203 -18.96 -30.15 -0.08
C SER A 203 -20.28 -30.92 -0.01
N ASN A 204 -20.21 -32.25 -0.10
CA ASN A 204 -21.36 -33.12 0.16
C ASN A 204 -21.64 -33.33 1.66
N ASP A 205 -20.82 -32.75 2.56
CA ASP A 205 -20.96 -32.88 4.01
C ASP A 205 -21.73 -31.68 4.61
N LEU A 206 -22.93 -31.97 5.12
CA LEU A 206 -23.80 -31.02 5.82
C LEU A 206 -23.10 -30.32 7.00
N SER A 207 -22.18 -30.98 7.71
CA SER A 207 -21.44 -30.37 8.82
C SER A 207 -20.47 -29.29 8.34
N ILE A 208 -19.85 -29.49 7.18
CA ILE A 208 -18.93 -28.50 6.58
C ILE A 208 -19.74 -27.28 6.10
N ILE A 209 -20.89 -27.53 5.48
CA ILE A 209 -21.83 -26.49 5.02
C ILE A 209 -22.34 -25.64 6.21
N GLU A 210 -22.81 -26.27 7.29
CA GLU A 210 -23.33 -25.56 8.47
C GLU A 210 -22.24 -24.73 9.17
N LYS A 211 -21.02 -25.27 9.28
CA LYS A 211 -19.88 -24.51 9.81
C LYS A 211 -19.54 -23.29 8.96
N ALA A 212 -19.56 -23.43 7.64
CA ALA A 212 -19.33 -22.31 6.72
C ALA A 212 -20.41 -21.23 6.87
N LYS A 213 -21.69 -21.62 6.94
CA LYS A 213 -22.81 -20.70 7.19
C LYS A 213 -22.67 -19.96 8.52
N LYS A 214 -22.33 -20.69 9.59
CA LYS A 214 -22.16 -20.11 10.92
C LYS A 214 -20.99 -19.11 10.95
N LYS A 215 -19.86 -19.47 10.35
CA LYS A 215 -18.68 -18.60 10.25
C LYS A 215 -18.97 -17.34 9.41
N ALA A 216 -19.76 -17.46 8.35
CA ALA A 216 -20.24 -16.33 7.57
C ALA A 216 -21.13 -15.40 8.41
N GLN A 217 -22.09 -15.94 9.16
CA GLN A 217 -22.94 -15.17 10.08
C GLN A 217 -22.17 -14.51 11.22
N GLU A 218 -21.24 -15.23 11.85
CA GLU A 218 -20.37 -14.69 12.92
C GLU A 218 -19.52 -13.51 12.44
N LYS A 219 -19.17 -13.50 11.14
CA LYS A 219 -18.47 -12.39 10.48
C LYS A 219 -19.41 -11.37 9.83
N SER A 220 -20.71 -11.39 10.13
CA SER A 220 -21.75 -10.50 9.57
C SER A 220 -21.86 -10.51 8.04
N ARG A 221 -21.56 -11.66 7.42
CA ARG A 221 -21.53 -11.81 5.96
C ARG A 221 -22.90 -12.18 5.40
N ASN A 222 -23.85 -11.26 5.58
CA ASN A 222 -25.27 -11.50 5.34
C ASN A 222 -25.60 -11.85 3.87
N GLY A 223 -24.89 -11.28 2.90
CA GLY A 223 -25.10 -11.57 1.48
C GLY A 223 -24.94 -13.05 1.11
N PHE A 224 -24.04 -13.77 1.78
CA PHE A 224 -23.85 -15.20 1.53
C PHE A 224 -25.09 -16.04 1.89
N GLY A 225 -25.82 -15.66 2.94
CA GLY A 225 -27.03 -16.38 3.38
C GLY A 225 -28.12 -16.41 2.31
N GLU A 226 -28.35 -15.30 1.62
CA GLU A 226 -29.35 -15.18 0.55
C GLU A 226 -28.98 -15.99 -0.70
N ILE A 227 -27.69 -15.98 -1.06
CA ILE A 227 -27.16 -16.77 -2.18
C ILE A 227 -27.33 -18.27 -1.88
N PHE A 228 -27.07 -18.71 -0.65
CA PHE A 228 -27.24 -20.11 -0.24
C PHE A 228 -28.69 -20.58 -0.30
N GLY A 229 -29.61 -19.77 0.24
CA GLY A 229 -31.04 -20.08 0.21
C GLY A 229 -31.49 -20.29 -1.22
N THR A 230 -31.17 -19.34 -2.10
CA THR A 230 -31.60 -19.37 -3.50
C THR A 230 -31.09 -20.60 -4.27
N VAL A 231 -29.82 -20.98 -4.12
CA VAL A 231 -29.29 -22.16 -4.85
C VAL A 231 -29.93 -23.46 -4.35
N SER A 232 -30.17 -23.58 -3.04
CA SER A 232 -30.87 -24.74 -2.48
C SER A 232 -32.35 -24.78 -2.90
N ASP A 233 -33.00 -23.63 -3.00
CA ASP A 233 -34.38 -23.49 -3.45
C ASP A 233 -34.51 -23.92 -4.91
N VAL A 234 -33.58 -23.51 -5.79
CA VAL A 234 -33.53 -23.93 -7.20
C VAL A 234 -33.44 -25.46 -7.32
N GLU A 235 -32.53 -26.10 -6.58
CA GLU A 235 -32.38 -27.56 -6.57
C GLU A 235 -33.65 -28.27 -6.09
N GLY A 236 -34.19 -27.81 -4.96
CA GLY A 236 -35.40 -28.37 -4.35
C GLY A 236 -36.61 -28.24 -5.27
N GLU A 237 -36.76 -27.07 -5.90
CA GLU A 237 -37.85 -26.77 -6.81
C GLU A 237 -37.78 -27.63 -8.08
N ILE A 238 -36.63 -27.71 -8.75
CA ILE A 238 -36.44 -28.58 -9.94
C ILE A 238 -36.72 -30.04 -9.59
N THR A 239 -36.22 -30.49 -8.43
CA THR A 239 -36.39 -31.87 -7.98
C THR A 239 -37.87 -32.20 -7.76
N ALA A 240 -38.60 -31.34 -7.06
CA ALA A 240 -40.01 -31.57 -6.73
C ALA A 240 -40.94 -31.36 -7.93
N SER A 241 -40.70 -30.33 -8.74
CA SER A 241 -41.65 -29.87 -9.76
C SER A 241 -41.47 -30.52 -11.14
N LEU A 242 -40.28 -31.06 -11.44
CA LEU A 242 -40.00 -31.72 -12.73
C LEU A 242 -39.60 -33.18 -12.55
N VAL A 243 -38.51 -33.45 -11.81
CA VAL A 243 -37.94 -34.81 -11.72
C VAL A 243 -38.90 -35.75 -11.00
N ALA A 244 -39.46 -35.34 -9.87
CA ALA A 244 -40.40 -36.16 -9.10
C ALA A 244 -41.74 -36.34 -9.83
N VAL A 245 -42.23 -35.32 -10.54
CA VAL A 245 -43.49 -35.39 -11.32
C VAL A 245 -43.38 -36.39 -12.46
N VAL A 246 -42.31 -36.32 -13.27
CA VAL A 246 -42.10 -37.25 -14.39
C VAL A 246 -41.81 -38.67 -13.89
N ARG A 247 -41.06 -38.82 -12.78
CA ARG A 247 -40.88 -40.13 -12.13
C ARG A 247 -42.23 -40.71 -11.65
N GLY A 248 -43.02 -39.89 -10.95
CA GLY A 248 -44.34 -40.28 -10.46
C GLY A 248 -45.30 -40.65 -11.60
N ALA A 249 -45.18 -39.99 -12.76
CA ALA A 249 -45.93 -40.34 -13.96
C ALA A 249 -45.58 -41.76 -14.46
N PHE A 250 -44.31 -42.16 -14.42
CA PHE A 250 -43.91 -43.54 -14.75
C PHE A 250 -44.42 -44.55 -13.72
N GLU A 251 -44.37 -44.23 -12.43
CA GLU A 251 -44.82 -45.13 -11.34
C GLU A 251 -46.35 -45.29 -11.31
N GLY A 252 -47.08 -44.22 -11.61
CA GLY A 252 -48.53 -44.12 -11.54
C GLY A 252 -49.27 -44.36 -12.85
N ASN A 253 -48.57 -44.70 -13.95
CA ASN A 253 -49.16 -44.89 -15.28
C ASN A 253 -49.99 -43.69 -15.76
N MET A 254 -49.46 -42.47 -15.56
CA MET A 254 -50.19 -41.23 -15.82
C MET A 254 -50.44 -41.01 -17.32
N PRO A 255 -51.66 -40.64 -17.75
CA PRO A 255 -51.92 -40.24 -19.12
C PRO A 255 -51.05 -39.07 -19.58
N CYS A 256 -50.68 -39.07 -20.86
CA CYS A 256 -49.83 -38.02 -21.46
C CYS A 256 -50.40 -36.60 -21.26
N TYR A 257 -51.71 -36.43 -21.40
CA TYR A 257 -52.38 -35.13 -21.26
C TYR A 257 -52.32 -34.62 -19.81
N ASP A 258 -52.49 -35.52 -18.83
CA ASP A 258 -52.45 -35.17 -17.41
C ASP A 258 -51.03 -34.78 -16.97
N LEU A 259 -50.01 -35.47 -17.50
CA LEU A 259 -48.61 -35.07 -17.28
C LEU A 259 -48.29 -33.72 -17.93
N GLU A 260 -48.79 -33.49 -19.15
CA GLU A 260 -48.61 -32.22 -19.84
C GLU A 260 -49.21 -31.06 -19.03
N GLU A 261 -50.43 -31.21 -18.52
CA GLU A 261 -51.10 -30.20 -17.68
C GLU A 261 -50.31 -29.91 -16.39
N GLN A 262 -49.81 -30.94 -15.71
CA GLN A 262 -48.99 -30.75 -14.49
C GLN A 262 -47.67 -30.03 -14.79
N LEU A 263 -47.02 -30.35 -15.91
CA LEU A 263 -45.77 -29.70 -16.32
C LEU A 263 -46.00 -28.25 -16.78
N GLN A 264 -47.13 -27.93 -17.41
CA GLN A 264 -47.47 -26.57 -17.84
C GLN A 264 -47.58 -25.58 -16.67
N ALA A 265 -47.84 -26.05 -15.44
CA ALA A 265 -47.82 -25.21 -14.26
C ALA A 265 -46.43 -24.64 -13.92
N VAL A 266 -45.36 -25.23 -14.48
CA VAL A 266 -43.97 -24.99 -14.07
C VAL A 266 -43.07 -24.59 -15.24
N ILE A 267 -43.30 -25.14 -16.43
CA ILE A 267 -42.50 -24.87 -17.64
C ILE A 267 -43.37 -24.39 -18.80
N SER A 268 -42.75 -23.86 -19.86
CA SER A 268 -43.50 -23.34 -21.00
C SER A 268 -44.34 -24.43 -21.68
N PRO A 269 -45.50 -24.08 -22.25
CA PRO A 269 -46.40 -25.06 -22.88
C PRO A 269 -45.73 -25.94 -23.93
N THR A 270 -44.79 -25.36 -24.70
CA THR A 270 -44.00 -26.10 -25.69
C THR A 270 -43.10 -27.16 -25.04
N LEU A 271 -42.40 -26.83 -23.95
CA LEU A 271 -41.51 -27.76 -23.27
C LEU A 271 -42.30 -28.84 -22.52
N ALA A 272 -43.42 -28.47 -21.89
CA ALA A 272 -44.34 -29.42 -21.26
C ALA A 272 -44.85 -30.46 -22.28
N HIS A 273 -45.27 -30.00 -23.45
CA HIS A 273 -45.71 -30.88 -24.54
C HIS A 273 -44.60 -31.83 -25.00
N ASP A 274 -43.38 -31.31 -25.20
CA ASP A 274 -42.24 -32.10 -25.66
C ASP A 274 -41.81 -33.17 -24.64
N VAL A 275 -41.82 -32.84 -23.35
CA VAL A 275 -41.54 -33.78 -22.26
C VAL A 275 -42.64 -34.84 -22.17
N ALA A 276 -43.91 -34.45 -22.15
CA ALA A 276 -45.04 -35.38 -22.04
C ALA A 276 -45.11 -36.36 -23.23
N ARG A 277 -44.89 -35.85 -24.45
CA ARG A 277 -44.83 -36.69 -25.66
C ARG A 277 -43.64 -37.64 -25.64
N ALA A 278 -42.47 -37.19 -25.15
CA ALA A 278 -41.30 -38.07 -25.02
C ALA A 278 -41.53 -39.15 -23.95
N TYR A 279 -42.18 -38.79 -22.84
CA TYR A 279 -42.62 -39.72 -21.79
C TYR A 279 -43.54 -40.80 -22.35
N ASP A 280 -44.61 -40.43 -23.07
CA ASP A 280 -45.59 -41.40 -23.60
C ASP A 280 -44.93 -42.41 -24.57
N LYS A 281 -44.02 -41.92 -25.42
CA LYS A 281 -43.24 -42.78 -26.33
C LYS A 281 -42.36 -43.77 -25.59
N VAL A 282 -41.71 -43.34 -24.50
CA VAL A 282 -40.85 -44.21 -23.69
C VAL A 282 -41.70 -45.19 -22.88
N TYR A 283 -42.74 -44.72 -22.22
CA TYR A 283 -43.65 -45.52 -21.40
C TYR A 283 -44.27 -46.68 -22.18
N ARG A 284 -44.84 -46.42 -23.37
CA ARG A 284 -45.42 -47.47 -24.22
C ARG A 284 -44.40 -48.53 -24.69
N ARG A 285 -43.14 -48.15 -24.85
CA ARG A 285 -42.06 -49.07 -25.25
C ARG A 285 -41.64 -49.94 -24.07
N ILE A 286 -41.50 -49.36 -22.87
CA ILE A 286 -41.13 -50.07 -21.65
C ILE A 286 -42.12 -51.21 -21.35
N GLN A 287 -43.42 -50.97 -21.47
CA GLN A 287 -44.44 -51.97 -21.11
C GLN A 287 -44.47 -53.21 -21.99
N ASN A 288 -44.04 -53.11 -23.25
CA ASN A 288 -44.25 -54.16 -24.24
C ASN A 288 -43.01 -55.04 -24.47
N ASP A 289 -41.81 -54.45 -24.45
CA ASP A 289 -40.65 -55.05 -25.10
C ASP A 289 -39.40 -55.18 -24.22
N PHE A 290 -39.42 -54.69 -22.98
CA PHE A 290 -38.25 -54.65 -22.09
C PHE A 290 -38.42 -55.53 -20.85
N SER A 291 -37.33 -56.19 -20.45
CA SER A 291 -37.24 -56.93 -19.19
C SER A 291 -36.39 -56.18 -18.18
N GLU A 292 -36.79 -56.13 -16.92
CA GLU A 292 -36.00 -55.46 -15.89
C GLU A 292 -34.93 -56.40 -15.30
N LYS A 293 -33.67 -55.95 -15.29
CA LYS A 293 -32.53 -56.65 -14.67
C LYS A 293 -31.65 -55.64 -13.94
N SER A 294 -31.49 -55.81 -12.63
CA SER A 294 -30.56 -55.01 -11.79
C SER A 294 -30.73 -53.48 -11.94
N GLY A 295 -31.97 -52.99 -12.05
CA GLY A 295 -32.28 -51.56 -12.20
C GLY A 295 -32.10 -51.01 -13.62
N MET A 296 -31.89 -51.87 -14.62
CA MET A 296 -31.83 -51.57 -16.05
C MET A 296 -32.93 -52.31 -16.81
N LEU A 297 -33.42 -51.70 -17.88
CA LEU A 297 -34.34 -52.25 -18.86
C LEU A 297 -33.53 -52.86 -20.00
N VAL A 298 -33.64 -54.18 -20.18
CA VAL A 298 -32.87 -54.95 -21.16
C VAL A 298 -33.78 -55.53 -22.21
N ARG A 299 -33.48 -55.24 -23.48
CA ARG A 299 -34.06 -55.86 -24.68
C ARG A 299 -32.94 -56.47 -25.52
N GLN A 300 -33.10 -57.73 -25.90
CA GLN A 300 -32.14 -58.47 -26.73
C GLN A 300 -32.79 -58.84 -28.06
N VAL A 301 -32.06 -58.63 -29.15
CA VAL A 301 -32.50 -58.92 -30.52
C VAL A 301 -31.41 -59.70 -31.26
N ARG A 302 -31.80 -60.69 -32.07
CA ARG A 302 -30.86 -61.44 -32.90
C ARG A 302 -30.27 -60.56 -34.00
N SER A 303 -28.97 -60.67 -34.24
CA SER A 303 -28.25 -59.83 -35.21
C SER A 303 -28.55 -60.14 -36.67
N ASN A 304 -29.43 -61.09 -36.97
CA ASN A 304 -29.92 -61.39 -38.31
C ASN A 304 -31.35 -60.87 -38.58
N ASP A 305 -31.99 -60.23 -37.60
CA ASP A 305 -33.31 -59.62 -37.75
C ASP A 305 -33.20 -58.10 -37.92
N ASP A 306 -33.06 -57.64 -39.16
CA ASP A 306 -32.85 -56.23 -39.47
C ASP A 306 -34.03 -55.34 -39.05
N LYS A 307 -35.27 -55.86 -39.08
CA LYS A 307 -36.45 -55.12 -38.59
C LYS A 307 -36.39 -54.90 -37.09
N ALA A 308 -35.99 -55.93 -36.34
CA ALA A 308 -35.87 -55.82 -34.90
C ALA A 308 -34.67 -54.94 -34.48
N LYS A 309 -33.59 -54.87 -35.28
CA LYS A 309 -32.49 -53.91 -35.08
C LYS A 309 -32.94 -52.46 -35.28
N GLU A 310 -33.67 -52.18 -36.36
CA GLU A 310 -34.21 -50.84 -36.61
C GLU A 310 -35.14 -50.41 -35.47
N GLN A 311 -35.97 -51.33 -34.98
CA GLN A 311 -36.85 -51.06 -33.83
C GLN A 311 -36.05 -50.76 -32.55
N LEU A 312 -34.96 -51.50 -32.31
CA LEU A 312 -34.07 -51.30 -31.16
C LEU A 312 -33.32 -49.96 -31.23
N ALA A 313 -32.90 -49.51 -32.43
CA ALA A 313 -32.36 -48.16 -32.64
C ALA A 313 -33.41 -47.05 -32.44
N LEU A 314 -34.67 -47.29 -32.84
CA LEU A 314 -35.78 -46.37 -32.59
C LEU A 314 -36.11 -46.27 -31.08
N ASP A 315 -36.04 -47.38 -30.35
CA ASP A 315 -36.18 -47.38 -28.88
C ASP A 315 -35.13 -46.49 -28.23
N GLU A 316 -33.85 -46.71 -28.56
CA GLU A 316 -32.75 -45.89 -28.05
C GLU A 316 -32.97 -44.39 -28.35
N LYS A 317 -33.36 -44.06 -29.59
CA LYS A 317 -33.64 -42.67 -29.99
C LYS A 317 -34.77 -42.05 -29.17
N CYS A 318 -35.82 -42.81 -28.85
CA CYS A 318 -36.91 -42.34 -27.98
C CYS A 318 -36.42 -42.02 -26.57
N PHE A 319 -35.58 -42.86 -25.98
CA PHE A 319 -34.99 -42.59 -24.66
C PHE A 319 -34.04 -41.39 -24.70
N ARG A 320 -33.17 -41.29 -25.70
CA ARG A 320 -32.30 -40.11 -25.90
C ARG A 320 -33.12 -38.82 -26.02
N MET A 321 -34.26 -38.88 -26.71
CA MET A 321 -35.16 -37.73 -26.85
C MET A 321 -35.76 -37.32 -25.50
N LEU A 322 -36.18 -38.27 -24.66
CA LEU A 322 -36.67 -37.98 -23.31
C LEU A 322 -35.60 -37.31 -22.44
N TYR A 323 -34.37 -37.81 -22.47
CA TYR A 323 -33.26 -37.17 -21.76
C TYR A 323 -32.99 -35.76 -22.27
N PHE A 324 -33.02 -35.55 -23.59
CA PHE A 324 -32.84 -34.25 -24.20
C PHE A 324 -33.93 -33.26 -23.79
N THR A 325 -35.20 -33.64 -23.87
CA THR A 325 -36.33 -32.76 -23.50
C THR A 325 -36.37 -32.49 -22.00
N MET A 326 -36.12 -33.50 -21.16
CA MET A 326 -36.01 -33.31 -19.72
C MET A 326 -34.89 -32.37 -19.34
N ARG A 327 -33.69 -32.51 -19.94
CA ARG A 327 -32.59 -31.59 -19.71
C ARG A 327 -32.96 -30.15 -20.09
N THR A 328 -33.58 -29.99 -21.25
CA THR A 328 -33.97 -28.66 -21.76
C THR A 328 -34.99 -28.00 -20.81
N ALA A 329 -35.97 -28.77 -20.33
CA ALA A 329 -36.95 -28.31 -19.34
C ALA A 329 -36.31 -27.97 -17.99
N ILE A 330 -35.42 -28.81 -17.47
CA ILE A 330 -34.68 -28.57 -16.23
C ILE A 330 -33.84 -27.30 -16.34
N THR A 331 -33.11 -27.13 -17.44
CA THR A 331 -32.26 -25.96 -17.70
C THR A 331 -33.09 -24.69 -17.75
N ALA A 332 -34.16 -24.67 -18.55
CA ALA A 332 -35.04 -23.51 -18.68
C ALA A 332 -35.72 -23.15 -17.35
N ARG A 333 -36.12 -24.13 -16.54
CA ARG A 333 -36.70 -23.86 -15.21
C ARG A 333 -35.65 -23.33 -14.25
N ALA A 334 -34.46 -23.92 -14.20
CA ALA A 334 -33.35 -23.44 -13.38
C ALA A 334 -33.06 -21.98 -13.67
N GLU A 335 -32.90 -21.63 -14.95
CA GLU A 335 -32.66 -20.26 -15.39
C GLU A 335 -33.80 -19.32 -14.99
N PHE A 336 -35.05 -19.71 -15.20
CA PHE A 336 -36.21 -18.90 -14.81
C PHE A 336 -36.22 -18.61 -13.30
N VAL A 337 -35.99 -19.62 -12.46
CA VAL A 337 -35.99 -19.45 -11.00
C VAL A 337 -34.81 -18.58 -10.55
N ILE A 338 -33.63 -18.78 -11.14
CA ILE A 338 -32.45 -17.96 -10.85
C ILE A 338 -32.69 -16.50 -11.28
N GLN A 339 -33.26 -16.27 -12.47
CA GLN A 339 -33.60 -14.93 -12.96
C GLN A 339 -34.68 -14.26 -12.10
N ALA A 340 -35.70 -15.00 -11.66
CA ALA A 340 -36.72 -14.50 -10.74
C ALA A 340 -36.13 -14.04 -9.39
N LYS A 341 -34.94 -14.55 -9.04
CA LYS A 341 -34.18 -14.19 -7.83
C LYS A 341 -32.98 -13.30 -8.13
N ALA A 342 -32.81 -12.79 -9.35
CA ALA A 342 -31.66 -11.97 -9.74
C ALA A 342 -31.45 -10.77 -8.80
N ALA A 343 -32.54 -10.07 -8.44
CA ALA A 343 -32.48 -8.95 -7.51
C ALA A 343 -31.94 -9.32 -6.12
N SER A 344 -32.19 -10.56 -5.65
CA SER A 344 -31.60 -11.05 -4.40
C SER A 344 -30.10 -11.30 -4.56
N PHE A 345 -29.65 -11.89 -5.67
CA PHE A 345 -28.21 -12.04 -5.94
C PHE A 345 -27.49 -10.70 -6.04
N GLU A 346 -28.11 -9.70 -6.69
CA GLU A 346 -27.57 -8.34 -6.78
C GLU A 346 -27.50 -7.65 -5.41
N THR A 347 -28.56 -7.78 -4.59
CA THR A 347 -28.59 -7.24 -3.21
C THR A 347 -27.53 -7.92 -2.34
N ALA A 348 -27.39 -9.24 -2.45
CA ALA A 348 -26.37 -10.00 -1.74
C ALA A 348 -24.95 -9.56 -2.13
N LEU A 349 -24.69 -9.37 -3.43
CA LEU A 349 -23.42 -8.86 -3.91
C LEU A 349 -23.14 -7.45 -3.38
N GLN A 350 -24.14 -6.57 -3.38
CA GLN A 350 -24.01 -5.22 -2.83
C GLN A 350 -23.68 -5.24 -1.34
N SER A 351 -24.28 -6.16 -0.57
CA SER A 351 -23.93 -6.37 0.85
C SER A 351 -22.48 -6.82 1.03
N LEU A 352 -21.93 -7.63 0.13
CA LEU A 352 -20.52 -8.03 0.17
C LEU A 352 -19.58 -6.88 -0.18
N VAL A 353 -19.96 -6.04 -1.15
CA VAL A 353 -19.24 -4.82 -1.50
C VAL A 353 -19.21 -3.86 -0.31
N GLU A 354 -20.34 -3.60 0.34
CA GLU A 354 -20.38 -2.70 1.52
C GLU A 354 -19.52 -3.23 2.67
N ASP A 355 -19.45 -4.54 2.87
CA ASP A 355 -18.57 -5.14 3.87
C ASP A 355 -17.08 -4.98 3.51
N GLN A 356 -16.71 -5.10 2.23
CA GLN A 356 -15.35 -4.76 1.79
C GLN A 356 -15.04 -3.27 2.02
N LEU A 357 -16.00 -2.38 1.76
CA LEU A 357 -15.87 -0.95 2.04
C LEU A 357 -15.67 -0.66 3.54
N ASN A 358 -16.45 -1.29 4.40
CA ASN A 358 -16.31 -1.13 5.86
C ASN A 358 -14.94 -1.61 6.36
N ARG A 359 -14.39 -2.67 5.78
CA ARG A 359 -13.03 -3.16 6.11
C ARG A 359 -11.95 -2.19 5.67
N LEU A 360 -12.07 -1.65 4.47
CA LEU A 360 -11.17 -0.62 3.96
C LEU A 360 -11.25 0.63 4.85
N GLN A 361 -12.46 1.06 5.22
CA GLN A 361 -12.66 2.19 6.13
C GLN A 361 -12.04 1.93 7.52
N ALA A 362 -12.31 0.79 8.14
CA ALA A 362 -11.73 0.44 9.43
C ALA A 362 -10.20 0.39 9.40
N TYR A 363 -9.62 0.03 8.24
CA TYR A 363 -8.18 0.08 8.03
C TYR A 363 -7.69 1.53 7.94
N LEU A 364 -8.36 2.39 7.18
CA LEU A 364 -8.04 3.82 7.10
C LEU A 364 -8.05 4.47 8.49
N SER A 365 -9.08 4.19 9.30
CA SER A 365 -9.21 4.76 10.65
C SER A 365 -8.18 4.22 11.66
N ALA A 366 -7.55 3.08 11.37
CA ALA A 366 -6.55 2.48 12.26
C ALA A 366 -5.13 3.02 12.03
N GLU A 367 -4.90 3.70 10.90
CA GLU A 367 -3.59 4.20 10.52
C GLU A 367 -3.40 5.63 11.05
N GLU A 368 -2.47 5.82 12.00
CA GLU A 368 -2.27 7.11 12.71
C GLU A 368 -1.96 8.31 11.78
N VAL A 369 -1.49 8.04 10.56
CA VAL A 369 -1.06 9.05 9.60
C VAL A 369 -2.23 9.58 8.74
N ILE A 370 -3.42 8.95 8.81
CA ILE A 370 -4.58 9.34 8.00
C ILE A 370 -5.49 10.23 8.82
N THR A 371 -5.77 11.43 8.32
CA THR A 371 -6.72 12.33 8.98
C THR A 371 -8.17 11.92 8.68
N PRO A 372 -9.13 12.24 9.58
CA PRO A 372 -10.54 11.95 9.35
C PRO A 372 -11.08 12.54 8.04
N GLU A 373 -10.60 13.72 7.63
CA GLU A 373 -11.01 14.38 6.39
C GLU A 373 -10.50 13.64 5.15
N MET A 374 -9.29 13.07 5.23
CA MET A 374 -8.70 12.28 4.16
C MET A 374 -9.40 10.92 4.02
N GLU A 375 -9.75 10.29 5.14
CA GLU A 375 -10.60 9.09 5.16
C GLU A 375 -11.94 9.37 4.48
N GLU A 376 -12.64 10.44 4.87
CA GLU A 376 -13.94 10.81 4.32
C GLU A 376 -13.85 11.09 2.81
N ALA A 377 -12.81 11.80 2.36
CA ALA A 377 -12.59 12.09 0.95
C ALA A 377 -12.37 10.83 0.10
N ILE A 378 -11.52 9.91 0.56
CA ILE A 378 -11.24 8.64 -0.13
C ILE A 378 -12.51 7.79 -0.21
N MET A 379 -13.23 7.63 0.91
CA MET A 379 -14.43 6.81 0.97
C MET A 379 -15.60 7.41 0.18
N SER A 380 -15.71 8.74 0.14
CA SER A 380 -16.72 9.45 -0.65
C SER A 380 -16.49 9.28 -2.16
N ASP A 381 -15.25 9.46 -2.62
CA ASP A 381 -14.90 9.27 -4.04
C ASP A 381 -15.12 7.81 -4.48
N LEU A 382 -14.68 6.86 -3.66
CA LEU A 382 -14.90 5.43 -3.88
C LEU A 382 -16.38 5.07 -3.99
N ARG A 383 -17.21 5.49 -3.02
CA ARG A 383 -18.65 5.24 -3.03
C ARG A 383 -19.33 5.83 -4.27
N LYS A 384 -18.91 7.03 -4.68
CA LYS A 384 -19.41 7.70 -5.89
C LYS A 384 -19.05 6.94 -7.17
N LYS A 385 -17.81 6.44 -7.29
CA LYS A 385 -17.38 5.63 -8.44
C LYS A 385 -18.12 4.29 -8.50
N LEU A 386 -18.33 3.65 -7.35
CA LEU A 386 -19.04 2.37 -7.26
C LEU A 386 -20.55 2.44 -7.56
N THR A 387 -21.20 3.58 -7.32
CA THR A 387 -22.64 3.76 -7.61
C THR A 387 -22.94 3.84 -9.12
N SER A 388 -21.93 4.03 -9.96
CA SER A 388 -22.10 4.18 -11.41
C SER A 388 -22.34 2.87 -12.16
N TYR A 389 -22.05 1.72 -11.56
CA TYR A 389 -22.19 0.41 -12.20
C TYR A 389 -22.50 -0.70 -11.19
N VAL A 390 -23.62 -1.40 -11.36
CA VAL A 390 -23.94 -2.64 -10.65
C VAL A 390 -23.86 -3.79 -11.66
N PRO A 391 -22.97 -4.78 -11.48
CA PRO A 391 -22.87 -5.89 -12.40
C PRO A 391 -24.16 -6.71 -12.39
N LYS A 392 -24.66 -7.06 -13.57
CA LYS A 392 -25.82 -7.93 -13.73
C LYS A 392 -25.41 -9.39 -13.62
N LEU A 393 -26.36 -10.24 -13.25
CA LEU A 393 -26.16 -11.68 -13.20
C LEU A 393 -25.82 -12.25 -14.61
N PRO A 394 -24.85 -13.16 -14.75
CA PRO A 394 -24.52 -13.79 -16.03
C PRO A 394 -25.68 -14.64 -16.60
N GLN A 395 -25.67 -14.88 -17.91
CA GLN A 395 -26.60 -15.78 -18.61
C GLN A 395 -26.01 -17.22 -18.69
N ASP A 396 -26.84 -18.21 -19.05
CA ASP A 396 -26.45 -19.62 -19.26
C ASP A 396 -25.84 -20.31 -18.02
N LEU A 397 -26.50 -20.14 -16.88
CA LEU A 397 -25.96 -20.51 -15.56
C LEU A 397 -26.04 -22.02 -15.25
N PHE A 398 -26.71 -22.83 -16.08
CA PHE A 398 -27.01 -24.23 -15.78
C PHE A 398 -27.01 -25.10 -17.03
N ILE A 399 -26.11 -26.10 -17.14
CA ILE A 399 -26.01 -26.99 -18.30
C ILE A 399 -25.74 -28.42 -17.84
N ILE A 400 -26.47 -29.41 -18.38
CA ILE A 400 -26.30 -30.85 -18.06
C ILE A 400 -25.65 -31.59 -19.23
N ASP A 401 -24.50 -32.23 -19.00
CA ASP A 401 -23.78 -33.03 -20.01
C ASP A 401 -24.43 -34.40 -20.28
N ALA A 402 -24.17 -34.96 -21.47
CA ALA A 402 -24.79 -36.20 -21.95
C ALA A 402 -23.83 -37.40 -21.90
N ASP A 403 -24.18 -38.44 -21.15
CA ASP A 403 -23.48 -39.74 -21.15
C ASP A 403 -24.42 -40.88 -21.52
N ILE A 404 -24.29 -41.45 -22.72
CA ILE A 404 -24.87 -42.76 -23.07
C ILE A 404 -23.86 -43.56 -23.89
N SER A 405 -23.54 -44.77 -23.46
CA SER A 405 -22.67 -45.73 -24.16
C SER A 405 -23.40 -47.07 -24.41
N GLN A 406 -22.99 -47.79 -25.47
CA GLN A 406 -23.49 -49.12 -25.85
C GLN A 406 -22.39 -50.18 -25.79
N GLN A 407 -22.75 -51.41 -25.45
CA GLN A 407 -21.88 -52.59 -25.56
C GLN A 407 -22.65 -53.77 -26.18
N GLY A 408 -21.97 -54.57 -27.01
CA GLY A 408 -22.51 -55.81 -27.58
C GLY A 408 -22.11 -57.05 -26.79
N LYS A 409 -22.93 -58.12 -26.83
CA LYS A 409 -22.67 -59.38 -26.13
C LYS A 409 -23.13 -60.60 -26.95
N GLN A 410 -22.29 -61.64 -27.01
CA GLN A 410 -22.60 -62.91 -27.70
C GLN A 410 -23.13 -63.96 -26.71
N GLN A 411 -24.06 -64.82 -27.16
CA GLN A 411 -24.58 -65.93 -26.36
C GLN A 411 -24.77 -67.20 -27.19
N ARG A 412 -24.43 -68.36 -26.61
CA ARG A 412 -24.53 -69.68 -27.24
C ARG A 412 -25.93 -70.28 -27.04
N GLU A 413 -26.61 -70.65 -28.13
CA GLU A 413 -27.98 -71.18 -28.11
C GLU A 413 -28.14 -72.42 -29.02
N VAL A 414 -29.21 -73.18 -28.83
CA VAL A 414 -29.59 -74.31 -29.69
C VAL A 414 -30.24 -73.76 -30.97
N VAL A 415 -29.53 -73.89 -32.10
CA VAL A 415 -29.98 -73.39 -33.43
C VAL A 415 -30.72 -74.45 -34.25
N GLY A 416 -30.75 -75.71 -33.80
CA GLY A 416 -31.46 -76.77 -34.52
C GLY A 416 -31.45 -78.12 -33.80
N ARG A 417 -32.11 -79.11 -34.42
CA ARG A 417 -32.11 -80.51 -33.99
C ARG A 417 -31.65 -81.38 -35.17
N GLU A 418 -30.58 -82.14 -34.99
CA GLU A 418 -30.10 -83.10 -35.99
C GLU A 418 -30.51 -84.53 -35.60
N SER A 419 -30.90 -85.33 -36.59
CA SER A 419 -31.22 -86.74 -36.41
C SER A 419 -30.00 -87.59 -36.75
N VAL A 420 -29.40 -88.23 -35.75
CA VAL A 420 -28.21 -89.07 -35.90
C VAL A 420 -28.61 -90.54 -35.74
N THR A 421 -28.23 -91.37 -36.72
CA THR A 421 -28.46 -92.82 -36.65
C THR A 421 -27.43 -93.45 -35.72
N VAL A 422 -27.90 -94.07 -34.64
CA VAL A 422 -27.05 -94.71 -33.63
C VAL A 422 -27.33 -96.22 -33.64
N ASN A 423 -26.27 -97.03 -33.69
CA ASN A 423 -26.36 -98.48 -33.57
C ASN A 423 -26.57 -98.86 -32.09
N LYS A 424 -27.68 -99.53 -31.76
CA LYS A 424 -27.93 -100.09 -30.42
C LYS A 424 -28.07 -101.60 -30.49
N ASP A 425 -27.46 -102.28 -29.53
CA ASP A 425 -27.58 -103.73 -29.42
C ASP A 425 -28.83 -104.12 -28.62
N LYS A 426 -29.67 -104.96 -29.23
CA LYS A 426 -30.86 -105.55 -28.62
C LYS A 426 -30.70 -107.08 -28.56
N TYR A 427 -31.45 -107.71 -27.68
CA TYR A 427 -31.44 -109.17 -27.51
C TYR A 427 -32.83 -109.72 -27.83
N ARG A 428 -32.91 -110.83 -28.57
CA ARG A 428 -34.15 -111.57 -28.77
C ARG A 428 -33.99 -113.01 -28.29
N THR A 429 -35.04 -113.57 -27.70
CA THR A 429 -35.04 -114.95 -27.25
C THR A 429 -35.33 -115.88 -28.43
N ARG A 430 -34.45 -116.84 -28.70
CA ARG A 430 -34.65 -117.98 -29.61
C ARG A 430 -34.61 -119.28 -28.82
N TYR A 431 -35.12 -120.37 -29.38
CA TYR A 431 -35.12 -121.67 -28.69
C TYR A 431 -34.28 -122.69 -29.47
N LYS A 432 -33.51 -123.51 -28.76
CA LYS A 432 -32.79 -124.66 -29.31
C LYS A 432 -33.32 -125.95 -28.66
N THR A 433 -33.36 -127.04 -29.43
CA THR A 433 -33.86 -128.33 -28.93
C THR A 433 -32.72 -129.12 -28.28
N GLU A 434 -32.89 -129.54 -27.03
CA GLU A 434 -31.94 -130.40 -26.30
C GLU A 434 -32.61 -131.73 -25.96
N THR A 435 -31.93 -132.84 -26.21
CA THR A 435 -32.36 -134.21 -25.88
C THR A 435 -31.91 -134.59 -24.47
N TYR A 436 -32.78 -135.23 -23.68
CA TYR A 436 -32.47 -135.80 -22.37
C TYR A 436 -33.21 -137.14 -22.16
N GLU A 437 -32.69 -138.01 -21.29
CA GLU A 437 -33.26 -139.33 -21.00
C GLU A 437 -33.82 -139.40 -19.58
N GLU A 438 -35.02 -139.98 -19.40
CA GLU A 438 -35.71 -140.05 -18.11
C GLU A 438 -36.42 -141.40 -17.93
N GLY A 439 -36.04 -142.22 -16.94
CA GLY A 439 -36.77 -143.42 -16.49
C GLY A 439 -35.96 -144.73 -16.40
N SER A 440 -35.82 -145.25 -15.17
CA SER A 440 -35.14 -146.51 -14.81
C SER A 440 -36.02 -147.74 -15.09
N CYS A 441 -35.97 -148.26 -16.33
CA CYS A 441 -36.01 -149.68 -16.72
C CYS A 441 -36.40 -149.89 -18.20
N PHE A 442 -36.75 -148.85 -18.95
CA PHE A 442 -36.74 -148.79 -20.43
C PHE A 442 -36.57 -147.31 -20.81
N SER A 443 -35.39 -146.90 -21.28
CA SER A 443 -35.06 -145.49 -21.52
C SER A 443 -35.60 -144.99 -22.87
N GLU A 444 -36.56 -144.07 -22.83
CA GLU A 444 -36.99 -143.26 -23.98
C GLU A 444 -36.27 -141.91 -23.98
N SER A 445 -35.59 -141.56 -25.08
CA SER A 445 -34.98 -140.25 -25.26
C SER A 445 -36.06 -139.21 -25.61
N LYS A 446 -36.20 -138.16 -24.80
CA LYS A 446 -37.14 -137.05 -25.03
C LYS A 446 -36.41 -135.75 -25.36
N THR A 447 -36.99 -134.92 -26.21
CA THR A 447 -36.47 -133.58 -26.54
C THR A 447 -37.26 -132.48 -25.84
N ARG A 448 -36.58 -131.48 -25.29
CA ARG A 448 -37.18 -130.22 -24.82
C ARG A 448 -36.58 -129.01 -25.53
N SER A 449 -37.38 -127.97 -25.72
CA SER A 449 -36.94 -126.71 -26.32
C SER A 449 -36.47 -125.75 -25.22
N VAL A 450 -35.21 -125.29 -25.28
CA VAL A 450 -34.59 -124.42 -24.28
C VAL A 450 -34.32 -123.03 -24.88
N PRO A 451 -34.82 -121.94 -24.27
CA PRO A 451 -34.55 -120.58 -24.75
C PRO A 451 -33.09 -120.14 -24.54
N TYR A 452 -32.54 -119.38 -25.48
CA TYR A 452 -31.29 -118.63 -25.38
C TYR A 452 -31.44 -117.22 -25.98
N GLN A 453 -30.62 -116.26 -25.55
CA GLN A 453 -30.69 -114.88 -26.03
C GLN A 453 -29.67 -114.64 -27.15
N GLU A 454 -30.16 -114.17 -28.29
CA GLU A 454 -29.36 -113.80 -29.46
C GLU A 454 -29.26 -112.27 -29.55
N ARG A 455 -28.03 -111.73 -29.50
CA ARG A 455 -27.75 -110.29 -29.66
C ARG A 455 -27.83 -109.91 -31.14
N TYR A 456 -28.52 -108.82 -31.46
CA TYR A 456 -28.55 -108.22 -32.78
C TYR A 456 -28.54 -106.69 -32.68
N THR A 457 -27.88 -106.03 -33.63
CA THR A 457 -27.75 -104.57 -33.64
C THR A 457 -28.88 -103.94 -34.47
N VAL A 458 -29.53 -102.92 -33.93
CA VAL A 458 -30.59 -102.14 -34.61
C VAL A 458 -30.13 -100.70 -34.74
N GLN A 459 -30.31 -100.13 -35.92
CA GLN A 459 -30.12 -98.70 -36.17
C GLN A 459 -31.36 -97.95 -35.68
N GLU A 460 -31.18 -97.07 -34.68
CA GLU A 460 -32.22 -96.15 -34.21
C GLU A 460 -31.82 -94.71 -34.51
N THR A 461 -32.76 -93.92 -34.98
CA THR A 461 -32.54 -92.48 -35.22
C THR A 461 -32.81 -91.72 -33.92
N GLU A 462 -31.79 -91.08 -33.34
CA GLU A 462 -31.92 -90.21 -32.18
C GLU A 462 -31.80 -88.74 -32.58
N THR A 463 -32.54 -87.86 -31.92
CA THR A 463 -32.51 -86.42 -32.18
C THR A 463 -31.60 -85.71 -31.17
N ARG A 464 -30.56 -85.00 -31.63
CA ARG A 464 -29.63 -84.21 -30.79
C ARG A 464 -29.77 -82.71 -31.07
N ASN A 465 -29.61 -81.89 -30.03
CA ASN A 465 -29.62 -80.43 -30.16
C ASN A 465 -28.28 -79.94 -30.74
N VAL A 466 -28.33 -79.10 -31.76
CA VAL A 466 -27.16 -78.42 -32.36
C VAL A 466 -27.02 -77.04 -31.74
N TYR A 467 -25.85 -76.74 -31.19
CA TYR A 467 -25.54 -75.46 -30.52
C TYR A 467 -24.63 -74.61 -31.39
N ASP A 468 -24.94 -73.32 -31.54
CA ASP A 468 -24.14 -72.35 -32.31
C ASP A 468 -24.03 -71.02 -31.55
N GLN A 469 -23.06 -70.20 -31.95
CA GLN A 469 -22.84 -68.86 -31.40
C GLN A 469 -23.73 -67.89 -32.17
N VAL A 470 -24.77 -67.38 -31.51
CA VAL A 470 -25.69 -66.42 -32.12
C VAL A 470 -25.35 -65.02 -31.62
N ASP A 471 -25.07 -64.11 -32.55
CA ASP A 471 -24.81 -62.72 -32.24
C ASP A 471 -26.13 -62.04 -31.82
N TYR A 472 -26.17 -61.45 -30.63
CA TYR A 472 -27.29 -60.64 -30.14
C TYR A 472 -26.86 -59.19 -29.99
N LEU A 473 -27.75 -58.27 -30.35
CA LEU A 473 -27.68 -56.86 -30.00
C LEU A 473 -28.53 -56.66 -28.74
N GLU A 474 -27.87 -56.24 -27.66
CA GLU A 474 -28.49 -55.96 -26.37
C GLU A 474 -28.57 -54.45 -26.17
N LEU A 475 -29.78 -53.92 -25.98
CA LEU A 475 -30.01 -52.55 -25.54
C LEU A 475 -30.32 -52.57 -24.05
N SER A 476 -29.45 -51.93 -23.26
CA SER A 476 -29.62 -51.75 -21.83
C SER A 476 -29.87 -50.27 -21.53
N LEU A 477 -31.05 -49.95 -21.03
CA LEU A 477 -31.52 -48.60 -20.73
C LEU A 477 -31.83 -48.44 -19.24
N PRO A 478 -31.71 -47.24 -18.67
CA PRO A 478 -32.04 -47.01 -17.27
C PRO A 478 -33.56 -47.18 -17.01
N THR A 479 -33.91 -47.78 -15.86
CA THR A 479 -35.30 -47.75 -15.35
C THR A 479 -35.73 -46.34 -14.99
N PRO A 480 -37.03 -46.02 -14.88
CA PRO A 480 -37.49 -44.70 -14.42
C PRO A 480 -36.84 -44.21 -13.13
N GLN A 481 -36.58 -45.12 -12.19
CA GLN A 481 -35.88 -44.81 -10.95
C GLN A 481 -34.42 -44.43 -11.18
N MET A 482 -33.74 -45.11 -12.09
CA MET A 482 -32.36 -44.80 -12.48
C MET A 482 -32.29 -43.52 -13.32
N MET A 483 -33.27 -43.27 -14.20
CA MET A 483 -33.40 -42.03 -14.97
C MET A 483 -33.52 -40.83 -14.03
N ALA A 484 -34.42 -40.91 -13.04
CA ALA A 484 -34.56 -39.87 -12.03
C ALA A 484 -33.25 -39.62 -11.27
N LYS A 485 -32.53 -40.67 -10.86
CA LYS A 485 -31.21 -40.52 -10.21
C LYS A 485 -30.19 -39.84 -11.11
N GLN A 486 -30.17 -40.16 -12.40
CA GLN A 486 -29.25 -39.55 -13.35
C GLN A 486 -29.60 -38.08 -13.61
N TRP A 487 -30.89 -37.74 -13.72
CA TRP A 487 -31.34 -36.35 -13.82
C TRP A 487 -30.96 -35.56 -12.57
N LEU A 488 -31.16 -36.12 -11.37
CA LEU A 488 -30.71 -35.49 -10.12
C LEU A 488 -29.19 -35.30 -10.08
N GLY A 489 -28.42 -36.30 -10.50
CA GLY A 489 -26.96 -36.15 -10.63
C GLY A 489 -26.56 -35.04 -11.61
N GLY A 490 -27.31 -34.88 -12.70
CA GLY A 490 -27.17 -33.74 -13.61
C GLY A 490 -27.50 -32.41 -12.95
N VAL A 491 -28.54 -32.36 -12.11
CA VAL A 491 -28.91 -31.16 -11.34
C VAL A 491 -27.81 -30.77 -10.36
N THR A 492 -27.23 -31.74 -9.64
CA THR A 492 -26.11 -31.50 -8.72
C THR A 492 -24.88 -30.96 -9.46
N LYS A 493 -24.52 -31.53 -10.62
CA LYS A 493 -23.42 -31.01 -11.45
C LYS A 493 -23.69 -29.57 -11.93
N GLY A 494 -24.93 -29.29 -12.33
CA GLY A 494 -25.34 -27.93 -12.71
C GLY A 494 -25.25 -26.94 -11.55
N LYS A 495 -25.55 -27.37 -10.32
CA LYS A 495 -25.38 -26.58 -9.10
C LYS A 495 -23.90 -26.29 -8.81
N ASP A 496 -23.01 -27.27 -8.95
CA ASP A 496 -21.57 -27.05 -8.76
C ASP A 496 -21.04 -26.00 -9.74
N ARG A 497 -21.46 -26.08 -11.00
CA ARG A 497 -21.14 -25.09 -12.04
C ARG A 497 -21.73 -23.72 -11.73
N LEU A 498 -22.95 -23.64 -11.20
CA LEU A 498 -23.54 -22.38 -10.74
C LEU A 498 -22.69 -21.73 -9.63
N TRP A 499 -22.16 -22.53 -8.69
CA TRP A 499 -21.25 -22.03 -7.66
C TRP A 499 -19.95 -21.48 -8.25
N ASP A 500 -19.38 -22.12 -9.27
CA ASP A 500 -18.21 -21.61 -9.99
C ASP A 500 -18.51 -20.24 -10.62
N ILE A 501 -19.61 -20.13 -11.36
CA ILE A 501 -20.00 -18.89 -12.03
C ILE A 501 -20.26 -17.76 -11.02
N LEU A 502 -20.94 -18.06 -9.91
CA LEU A 502 -21.17 -17.09 -8.83
C LEU A 502 -19.84 -16.69 -8.15
N CYS A 503 -18.91 -17.62 -7.97
CA CYS A 503 -17.58 -17.33 -7.42
C CYS A 503 -16.83 -16.33 -8.31
N ASP A 504 -16.79 -16.60 -9.61
CA ASP A 504 -16.13 -15.74 -10.58
C ASP A 504 -16.79 -14.35 -10.60
N TRP A 505 -18.13 -14.31 -10.63
CA TRP A 505 -18.88 -13.06 -10.63
C TRP A 505 -18.63 -12.18 -9.39
N ILE A 506 -18.69 -12.77 -8.19
CA ILE A 506 -18.40 -12.07 -6.93
C ILE A 506 -16.94 -11.61 -6.92
N THR A 507 -16.01 -12.50 -7.26
CA THR A 507 -14.56 -12.21 -7.22
C THR A 507 -14.18 -11.12 -8.22
N SER A 508 -14.74 -11.13 -9.44
CA SER A 508 -14.52 -10.07 -10.42
C SER A 508 -15.00 -8.71 -9.91
N ARG A 509 -16.16 -8.64 -9.26
CA ARG A 509 -16.67 -7.38 -8.70
C ARG A 509 -15.81 -6.88 -7.55
N LEU A 510 -15.33 -7.76 -6.68
CA LEU A 510 -14.46 -7.36 -5.56
C LEU A 510 -13.08 -6.87 -6.03
N ASN A 511 -12.55 -7.42 -7.12
CA ASN A 511 -11.34 -6.90 -7.79
C ASN A 511 -11.57 -5.49 -8.35
N GLU A 512 -12.75 -5.23 -8.91
CA GLU A 512 -13.11 -3.90 -9.40
C GLU A 512 -13.17 -2.88 -8.26
N VAL A 513 -13.72 -3.26 -7.10
CA VAL A 513 -13.71 -2.42 -5.88
C VAL A 513 -12.28 -2.09 -5.45
N GLU A 514 -11.37 -3.07 -5.47
CA GLU A 514 -9.96 -2.86 -5.14
C GLU A 514 -9.27 -1.88 -6.10
N LEU A 515 -9.51 -2.02 -7.41
CA LEU A 515 -8.98 -1.12 -8.44
C LEU A 515 -9.51 0.31 -8.28
N ILE A 516 -10.81 0.47 -8.05
CA ILE A 516 -11.43 1.78 -7.82
C ILE A 516 -10.90 2.40 -6.52
N PHE A 517 -10.70 1.60 -5.47
CA PHE A 517 -10.08 2.07 -4.23
C PHE A 517 -8.65 2.58 -4.46
N GLU A 518 -7.81 1.82 -5.19
CA GLU A 518 -6.46 2.27 -5.54
C GLU A 518 -6.50 3.59 -6.33
N GLU A 519 -7.42 3.73 -7.27
CA GLU A 519 -7.60 4.95 -8.04
C GLU A 519 -8.03 6.14 -7.15
N SER A 520 -9.02 5.96 -6.28
CA SER A 520 -9.47 6.99 -5.32
C SER A 520 -8.35 7.41 -4.36
N VAL A 521 -7.56 6.45 -3.84
CA VAL A 521 -6.38 6.75 -3.03
C VAL A 521 -5.35 7.55 -3.84
N MET A 522 -5.07 7.18 -5.08
CA MET A 522 -4.13 7.93 -5.93
C MET A 522 -4.63 9.35 -6.20
N GLU A 523 -5.90 9.52 -6.54
CA GLU A 523 -6.47 10.83 -6.87
C GLU A 523 -6.47 11.77 -5.65
N ILE A 524 -6.91 11.29 -4.48
CA ILE A 524 -6.93 12.10 -3.26
C ILE A 524 -5.52 12.41 -2.76
N THR A 525 -4.59 11.44 -2.79
CA THR A 525 -3.19 11.69 -2.43
C THR A 525 -2.51 12.65 -3.41
N ALA A 526 -2.79 12.54 -4.71
CA ALA A 526 -2.28 13.47 -5.72
C ALA A 526 -2.87 14.88 -5.57
N LEU A 527 -4.14 15.00 -5.16
CA LEU A 527 -4.75 16.28 -4.82
C LEU A 527 -4.07 16.90 -3.59
N ALA A 528 -3.81 16.11 -2.55
CA ALA A 528 -3.07 16.55 -1.36
C ALA A 528 -1.63 16.99 -1.70
N GLU A 529 -0.91 16.22 -2.54
CA GLU A 529 0.42 16.62 -3.05
C GLU A 529 0.36 17.92 -3.85
N ARG A 530 -0.65 18.09 -4.70
CA ARG A 530 -0.84 19.34 -5.47
C ARG A 530 -1.13 20.52 -4.56
N LEU A 531 -2.03 20.39 -3.58
CA LEU A 531 -2.33 21.45 -2.63
C LEU A 531 -1.12 21.80 -1.76
N LEU A 532 -0.31 20.81 -1.36
CA LEU A 532 0.96 21.07 -0.69
C LEU A 532 1.96 21.77 -1.61
N ASN A 533 2.05 21.37 -2.87
CA ASN A 533 2.92 22.06 -3.85
C ASN A 533 2.43 23.48 -4.15
N ASP A 534 1.13 23.73 -4.21
CA ASP A 534 0.57 25.05 -4.42
C ASP A 534 0.79 25.94 -3.19
N ARG A 535 0.62 25.38 -1.99
CA ARG A 535 0.97 26.05 -0.72
C ARG A 535 2.47 26.26 -0.59
N LEU A 536 3.29 25.33 -1.08
CA LEU A 536 4.74 25.47 -1.18
C LEU A 536 5.08 26.61 -2.12
N ASN A 537 4.51 26.65 -3.32
CA ASN A 537 4.77 27.71 -4.31
C ASN A 537 4.33 29.08 -3.78
N LEU A 538 3.20 29.14 -3.07
CA LEU A 538 2.76 30.35 -2.34
C LEU A 538 3.74 30.72 -1.23
N SER A 539 4.17 29.75 -0.42
CA SER A 539 5.17 29.94 0.63
C SER A 539 6.55 30.26 0.07
N GLU A 540 6.89 29.79 -1.13
CA GLU A 540 8.13 30.06 -1.87
C GLU A 540 8.07 31.45 -2.48
N ALA A 541 6.89 31.93 -2.91
CA ALA A 541 6.69 33.31 -3.32
C ALA A 541 6.79 34.28 -2.13
N GLU A 542 6.14 33.95 -1.00
CA GLU A 542 6.30 34.68 0.26
C GLU A 542 7.74 34.57 0.80
N PHE A 543 8.40 33.43 0.58
CA PHE A 543 9.80 33.23 0.92
C PHE A 543 10.72 33.98 -0.02
N GLU A 544 10.42 34.13 -1.30
CA GLU A 544 11.25 34.91 -2.24
C GLU A 544 11.12 36.40 -1.92
N GLU A 545 9.94 36.87 -1.48
CA GLU A 545 9.79 38.20 -0.87
C GLU A 545 10.61 38.33 0.42
N GLN A 546 10.52 37.36 1.33
CA GLN A 546 11.34 37.35 2.55
C GLN A 546 12.83 37.20 2.25
N LYS A 547 13.22 36.51 1.17
CA LYS A 547 14.59 36.32 0.72
C LYS A 547 15.12 37.59 0.11
N GLN A 548 14.34 38.32 -0.68
CA GLN A 548 14.69 39.67 -1.12
C GLN A 548 14.88 40.61 0.08
N LEU A 549 14.02 40.53 1.09
CA LEU A 549 14.19 41.28 2.35
C LEU A 549 15.47 40.86 3.09
N LEU A 550 15.75 39.55 3.18
CA LEU A 550 16.95 39.01 3.83
C LEU A 550 18.21 39.37 3.05
N GLU A 551 18.20 39.37 1.71
CA GLU A 551 19.28 39.82 0.84
C GLU A 551 19.52 41.33 1.01
N GLN A 552 18.46 42.14 1.15
CA GLN A 552 18.58 43.57 1.48
C GLN A 552 19.20 43.77 2.87
N ILE A 553 18.73 43.02 3.88
CA ILE A 553 19.28 43.04 5.24
C ILE A 553 20.75 42.60 5.23
N GLN A 554 21.09 41.58 4.45
CA GLN A 554 22.45 41.06 4.33
C GLN A 554 23.37 42.03 3.58
N SER A 555 22.87 42.71 2.54
CA SER A 555 23.59 43.79 1.85
C SER A 555 23.86 44.98 2.79
N LEU A 556 22.84 45.45 3.50
CA LEU A 556 22.97 46.53 4.50
C LEU A 556 23.94 46.14 5.61
N LYS A 557 23.87 44.89 6.07
CA LYS A 557 24.83 44.33 7.03
C LYS A 557 26.26 44.35 6.47
N GLN A 558 26.48 43.90 5.23
CA GLN A 558 27.82 43.91 4.62
C GLN A 558 28.38 45.33 4.47
N GLU A 559 27.55 46.30 4.08
CA GLU A 559 27.93 47.71 4.05
C GLU A 559 28.31 48.24 5.43
N THR A 560 27.54 47.86 6.45
CA THR A 560 27.79 48.27 7.84
C THR A 560 29.02 47.55 8.41
N ASP A 561 29.28 46.28 8.07
CA ASP A 561 30.47 45.52 8.44
C ASP A 561 31.71 46.17 7.81
N ALA A 562 31.63 46.62 6.56
CA ALA A 562 32.71 47.33 5.90
C ALA A 562 33.00 48.68 6.57
N ALA A 563 31.97 49.43 6.99
CA ALA A 563 32.13 50.66 7.76
C ALA A 563 32.72 50.40 9.14
N TYR A 564 32.26 49.36 9.84
CA TYR A 564 32.76 48.90 11.13
C TYR A 564 34.25 48.54 11.05
N GLN A 565 34.66 47.73 10.06
CA GLN A 565 36.06 47.34 9.88
C GLN A 565 36.96 48.51 9.50
N LYS A 566 36.45 49.52 8.78
CA LYS A 566 37.20 50.75 8.52
C LYS A 566 37.39 51.57 9.79
N LEU A 567 36.34 51.74 10.60
CA LEU A 567 36.39 52.49 11.85
C LEU A 567 37.26 51.83 12.93
N LYS A 568 37.35 50.50 12.94
CA LYS A 568 38.20 49.74 13.87
C LYS A 568 39.70 49.82 13.55
N LYS A 569 40.06 50.22 12.31
CA LYS A 569 41.44 50.34 11.82
C LYS A 569 42.04 51.75 11.98
N VAL A 570 41.19 52.74 12.27
CA VAL A 570 41.57 54.12 12.61
C VAL A 570 41.76 54.20 14.13
#